data_AF-A0A653K1W4-F1
#
_entry.id   AF-A0A653K1W4-F1
#
_cell.length_a   1.000
_cell.length_b   1.000
_cell.length_c   1.000
_cell.angle_alpha   90.00
_cell.angle_beta   90.00
_cell.angle_gamma   90.00
#
_symmetry.space_group_name_H-M   'P 1'
#
loop_
_entity.id
_entity.type
_entity.pdbx_description
1 polymer ?
#
loop_
_entity_poly.entity_id
_entity_poly.type
_entity_poly.pdbx_seq_one_letter_code
_entity_poly.pdbx_strand_id
1 'polypeptide(L)'
;MAYRPHITDAQQVFTDDEIINLMPKNFIFIARLIKVENALNLIDAFGGTKVFIPKRQALNVHSELAQVIGLNRLQLLADQLGNETIEVPMGTPITVAMRNRAIREQAPTMSKEKLARKFSVTLRTIRSIVNSEEKLNVQEDPNLDLFSD
;
A
#
# COMPACT_ATOMS: atom_id res chain seq x y z
N MET A 1 -10.07 22.32 5.56
CA MET A 1 -8.88 21.45 5.54
C MET A 1 -9.13 20.34 4.53
N ALA A 2 -8.29 20.18 3.52
CA ALA A 2 -8.45 19.10 2.53
C ALA A 2 -8.08 17.76 3.16
N TYR A 3 -8.89 16.72 2.94
CA TYR A 3 -8.60 15.38 3.42
C TYR A 3 -7.33 14.84 2.74
N ARG A 4 -6.30 14.52 3.52
CA ARG A 4 -5.07 13.87 3.07
C ARG A 4 -4.96 12.53 3.82
N PRO A 5 -5.24 11.40 3.17
CA PRO A 5 -5.04 10.10 3.79
C PRO A 5 -3.54 9.86 3.99
N HIS A 6 -3.13 9.48 5.20
CA HIS A 6 -1.79 8.95 5.45
C HIS A 6 -1.77 7.46 5.14
N ILE A 7 -0.68 6.97 4.55
CA ILE A 7 -0.55 5.56 4.13
C ILE A 7 -0.57 4.63 5.34
N THR A 8 -0.07 5.10 6.48
CA THR A 8 -0.07 4.40 7.77
C THR A 8 -1.48 4.17 8.33
N ASP A 9 -2.46 5.00 7.96
CA ASP A 9 -3.85 4.84 8.41
C ASP A 9 -4.58 3.72 7.64
N ALA A 10 -3.97 3.15 6.59
CA ALA A 10 -4.60 2.11 5.77
C ALA A 10 -5.05 0.88 6.57
N GLN A 11 -4.34 0.55 7.65
CA GLN A 11 -4.66 -0.59 8.51
C GLN A 11 -5.89 -0.39 9.39
N GLN A 12 -6.35 0.85 9.57
CA GLN A 12 -7.59 1.13 10.29
C GLN A 12 -8.82 0.93 9.40
N VAL A 13 -8.61 0.91 8.09
CA VAL A 13 -9.68 0.95 7.09
C VAL A 13 -9.80 -0.37 6.32
N PHE A 14 -8.68 -1.06 6.09
CA PHE A 14 -8.61 -2.30 5.31
C PHE A 14 -8.03 -3.46 6.10
N THR A 15 -8.44 -4.67 5.73
CA THR A 15 -7.80 -5.90 6.22
C THR A 15 -6.42 -6.09 5.56
N ASP A 16 -5.52 -6.82 6.21
CA ASP A 16 -4.15 -7.03 5.72
C ASP A 16 -4.13 -7.64 4.30
N ASP A 17 -5.07 -8.54 4.00
CA ASP A 17 -5.18 -9.19 2.69
C ASP A 17 -5.64 -8.23 1.58
N GLU A 18 -6.56 -7.31 1.90
CA GLU A 18 -6.98 -6.25 0.96
C GLU A 18 -5.83 -5.30 0.63
N ILE A 19 -5.02 -4.95 1.64
CA ILE A 19 -3.85 -4.08 1.45
C ILE A 19 -2.83 -4.78 0.56
N ILE A 20 -2.59 -6.08 0.77
CA ILE A 20 -1.69 -6.88 -0.08
C ILE A 20 -2.18 -6.89 -1.54
N ASN A 21 -3.48 -7.06 -1.78
CA ASN A 21 -4.05 -7.08 -3.14
C ASN A 21 -3.97 -5.72 -3.85
N LEU A 22 -3.93 -4.61 -3.10
CA LEU A 22 -3.73 -3.27 -3.64
C LEU A 22 -2.26 -2.96 -3.99
N MET A 23 -1.32 -3.80 -3.55
CA MET A 23 0.11 -3.61 -3.84
C MET A 23 0.51 -4.19 -5.20
N PRO A 24 1.56 -3.65 -5.84
CA PRO A 24 2.13 -4.24 -7.06
C PRO A 24 2.72 -5.63 -6.77
N LYS A 25 2.63 -6.55 -7.76
CA LYS A 25 3.10 -7.94 -7.63
C LYS A 25 4.51 -8.09 -7.04
N ASN A 26 5.44 -7.25 -7.48
CA ASN A 26 6.84 -7.28 -7.03
C ASN A 26 7.00 -6.99 -5.53
N PHE A 27 6.07 -6.23 -4.94
CA PHE A 27 6.13 -5.80 -3.55
C PHE A 27 5.27 -6.66 -2.61
N ILE A 28 4.33 -7.46 -3.14
CA ILE A 28 3.50 -8.40 -2.36
C ILE A 28 4.37 -9.38 -1.56
N PHE A 29 5.43 -9.91 -2.19
CA PHE A 29 6.36 -10.84 -1.53
C PHE A 29 7.06 -10.19 -0.33
N ILE A 30 7.54 -8.97 -0.51
CA ILE A 30 8.19 -8.18 0.54
C ILE A 30 7.20 -7.92 1.67
N ALA A 31 5.98 -7.49 1.36
CA ALA A 31 4.94 -7.21 2.34
C ALA A 31 4.55 -8.44 3.18
N ARG A 32 4.50 -9.62 2.56
CA ARG A 32 4.28 -10.90 3.26
C ARG A 32 5.45 -11.26 4.19
N LEU A 33 6.68 -10.95 3.82
CA LEU A 33 7.87 -11.23 4.65
C LEU A 33 8.00 -10.29 5.86
N ILE A 34 7.82 -8.98 5.68
CA ILE A 34 8.02 -7.99 6.76
C ILE A 34 6.76 -7.63 7.53
N LYS A 35 5.61 -8.20 7.15
CA LYS A 35 4.26 -7.79 7.56
C LYS A 35 3.84 -6.43 6.97
N VAL A 36 2.53 -6.27 6.79
CA VAL A 36 1.91 -5.11 6.13
C VAL A 36 2.30 -3.78 6.79
N GLU A 37 2.33 -3.72 8.13
CA GLU A 37 2.73 -2.53 8.91
C GLU A 37 4.05 -1.92 8.42
N ASN A 38 5.08 -2.77 8.31
CA ASN A 38 6.43 -2.30 7.99
C ASN A 38 6.58 -2.04 6.50
N ALA A 39 5.80 -2.73 5.67
CA ALA A 39 5.70 -2.46 4.25
C ALA A 39 5.09 -1.07 3.99
N LEU A 40 4.07 -0.68 4.76
CA LEU A 40 3.48 0.66 4.69
C LEU A 40 4.47 1.74 5.16
N ASN A 41 5.19 1.50 6.26
CA ASN A 41 6.23 2.43 6.73
C ASN A 41 7.36 2.60 5.70
N LEU A 42 7.74 1.51 5.01
CA LEU A 42 8.73 1.52 3.95
C LEU A 42 8.26 2.34 2.75
N ILE A 43 6.98 2.19 2.36
CA ILE A 43 6.35 3.00 1.30
C ILE A 43 6.28 4.48 1.69
N ASP A 44 5.96 4.80 2.94
CA ASP A 44 5.86 6.19 3.40
C ASP A 44 7.23 6.88 3.42
N ALA A 45 8.28 6.16 3.85
CA ALA A 45 9.63 6.71 3.92
C ALA A 45 10.38 6.73 2.58
N PHE A 46 10.26 5.67 1.77
CA PHE A 46 11.07 5.45 0.56
C PHE A 46 10.23 5.33 -0.72
N GLY A 47 8.95 5.67 -0.69
CA GLY A 47 8.04 5.55 -1.83
C GLY A 47 8.57 6.20 -3.10
N GLY A 48 8.60 5.44 -4.20
CA GLY A 48 9.06 5.90 -5.50
C GLY A 48 10.59 5.86 -5.70
N THR A 49 11.33 5.25 -4.77
CA THR A 49 12.79 5.14 -4.85
C THR A 49 13.27 3.69 -4.97
N LYS A 50 14.55 3.55 -5.33
CA LYS A 50 15.27 2.28 -5.34
C LYS A 50 16.03 2.15 -4.03
N VAL A 51 15.75 1.10 -3.29
CA VAL A 51 16.36 0.83 -1.99
C VAL A 51 17.29 -0.37 -2.12
N PHE A 52 18.55 -0.18 -1.77
CA PHE A 52 19.53 -1.26 -1.73
C PHE A 52 19.45 -2.02 -0.41
N ILE A 53 19.34 -3.35 -0.46
CA ILE A 53 19.31 -4.21 0.71
C ILE A 53 20.72 -4.75 0.97
N PRO A 54 21.40 -4.33 2.06
CA PRO A 54 22.72 -4.86 2.39
C PRO A 54 22.65 -6.32 2.82
N LYS A 55 23.75 -7.06 2.62
CA LYS A 55 23.88 -8.43 3.16
C LYS A 55 23.84 -8.42 4.68
N ARG A 56 23.44 -9.55 5.28
CA ARG A 56 23.37 -9.75 6.73
C ARG A 56 24.61 -9.26 7.52
N GLN A 57 25.79 -9.44 6.93
CA GLN A 57 27.08 -9.09 7.53
C GLN A 57 27.38 -7.58 7.50
N ALA A 58 26.74 -6.82 6.63
CA ALA A 58 26.90 -5.38 6.46
C ALA A 58 25.72 -4.58 7.05
N LEU A 59 24.83 -5.23 7.80
CA LEU A 59 23.72 -4.54 8.46
C LEU A 59 24.26 -3.64 9.57
N ASN A 60 23.99 -2.34 9.46
CA ASN A 60 24.22 -1.39 10.54
C ASN A 60 22.87 -1.04 11.20
N VAL A 61 22.86 -1.00 12.53
CA VAL A 61 21.71 -0.58 13.36
C VAL A 61 21.28 0.85 13.05
N HIS A 62 22.20 1.68 12.58
CA HIS A 62 21.92 3.08 12.21
C HIS A 62 21.51 3.28 10.76
N SER A 63 21.32 2.20 9.98
CA SER A 63 20.78 2.33 8.63
C SER A 63 19.33 2.86 8.69
N GLU A 64 18.98 3.80 7.81
CA GLU A 64 17.62 4.35 7.72
C GLU A 64 16.57 3.24 7.55
N LEU A 65 16.91 2.16 6.85
CA LEU A 65 16.05 0.98 6.71
C LEU A 65 15.80 0.23 8.02
N ALA A 66 16.82 0.18 8.88
CA ALA A 66 16.70 -0.47 10.19
C ALA A 66 15.81 0.32 11.14
N GLN A 67 15.79 1.66 11.01
CA GLN A 67 14.90 2.52 11.80
C GLN A 67 13.43 2.38 11.36
N VAL A 68 13.18 2.20 10.07
CA VAL A 68 11.81 2.13 9.50
C VAL A 68 11.17 0.75 9.69
N ILE A 69 11.91 -0.35 9.49
CA ILE A 69 11.36 -1.72 9.46
C ILE A 69 11.69 -2.48 10.77
N GLY A 70 12.77 -2.09 11.44
CA GLY A 70 13.37 -2.81 12.56
C GLY A 70 14.42 -3.84 12.13
N LEU A 71 15.45 -4.01 12.96
CA LEU A 71 16.59 -4.90 12.69
C LEU A 71 16.21 -6.35 12.38
N ASN A 72 15.29 -6.93 13.15
CA ASN A 72 14.92 -8.35 13.01
C ASN A 72 14.31 -8.63 11.63
N ARG A 73 13.49 -7.70 11.12
CA ARG A 73 12.83 -7.83 9.82
C ARG A 73 13.76 -7.48 8.67
N LEU A 74 14.68 -6.54 8.88
CA LEU A 74 15.74 -6.25 7.92
C LEU A 74 16.69 -7.45 7.76
N GLN A 75 16.96 -8.21 8.83
CA GLN A 75 17.71 -9.46 8.74
C GLN A 75 16.97 -10.50 7.88
N LEU A 76 15.65 -10.67 8.06
CA LEU A 76 14.85 -11.57 7.22
C LEU A 76 14.87 -11.14 5.74
N LEU A 77 14.77 -9.84 5.47
CA LEU A 77 14.92 -9.31 4.10
C LEU A 77 16.32 -9.55 3.54
N ALA A 78 17.37 -9.35 4.34
CA ALA A 78 18.74 -9.55 3.91
C ALA A 78 19.10 -11.02 3.69
N ASP A 79 18.41 -11.95 4.37
CA ASP A 79 18.57 -13.38 4.16
C ASP A 79 17.98 -13.82 2.81
N GLN A 80 16.92 -13.16 2.33
CA GLN A 80 16.24 -13.50 1.07
C GLN A 80 16.72 -12.67 -0.14
N LEU A 81 16.93 -11.36 0.05
CA LEU A 81 17.20 -10.36 -1.00
C LEU A 81 18.54 -9.63 -0.77
N GLY A 82 19.48 -10.28 -0.08
CA GLY A 82 20.77 -9.68 0.24
C GLY A 82 21.57 -9.30 -1.00
N ASN A 83 22.07 -8.06 -1.04
CA ASN A 83 22.82 -7.48 -2.17
C ASN A 83 21.97 -7.15 -3.41
N GLU A 84 20.64 -7.11 -3.26
CA GLU A 84 19.72 -6.70 -4.32
C GLU A 84 19.19 -5.29 -4.09
N THR A 85 18.67 -4.69 -5.16
CA THR A 85 17.98 -3.39 -5.11
C THR A 85 16.51 -3.62 -5.34
N ILE A 86 15.68 -3.23 -4.37
CA ILE A 86 14.22 -3.30 -4.48
C ILE A 86 13.66 -1.96 -4.94
N GLU A 87 12.62 -2.02 -5.76
CA GLU A 87 11.84 -0.84 -6.15
C GLU A 87 10.67 -0.66 -5.19
N VAL A 88 10.62 0.47 -4.51
CA VAL A 88 9.58 0.77 -3.53
C VAL A 88 8.45 1.55 -4.22
N PRO A 89 7.22 1.04 -4.25
CA PRO A 89 6.10 1.74 -4.88
C PRO A 89 5.65 2.95 -4.06
N MET A 90 5.04 3.95 -4.71
CA MET A 90 4.59 5.19 -4.06
C MET A 90 3.31 5.05 -3.21
N GLY A 91 2.73 3.84 -3.06
CA GLY A 91 1.48 3.65 -2.29
C GLY A 91 0.25 4.39 -2.82
N THR A 92 0.32 4.99 -4.01
CA THR A 92 -0.79 5.67 -4.69
C THR A 92 -2.07 4.81 -4.82
N PRO A 93 -2.03 3.50 -5.12
CA PRO A 93 -3.26 2.70 -5.14
C PRO A 93 -3.94 2.61 -3.76
N ILE A 94 -3.14 2.52 -2.69
CA ILE A 94 -3.63 2.40 -1.30
C ILE A 94 -4.30 3.70 -0.86
N THR A 95 -3.63 4.84 -1.06
CA THR A 95 -4.20 6.16 -0.70
C THR A 95 -5.47 6.50 -1.49
N VAL A 96 -5.52 6.10 -2.77
CA VAL A 96 -6.72 6.27 -3.61
C VAL A 96 -7.86 5.38 -3.11
N ALA A 97 -7.59 4.11 -2.76
CA ALA A 97 -8.59 3.21 -2.20
C ALA A 97 -9.17 3.74 -0.89
N MET A 98 -8.31 4.17 0.04
CA MET A 98 -8.72 4.81 1.31
C MET A 98 -9.62 6.02 1.09
N ARG A 99 -9.22 6.92 0.18
CA ARG A 99 -10.02 8.10 -0.16
C ARG A 99 -11.38 7.70 -0.73
N ASN A 100 -11.42 6.73 -1.62
CA ASN A 100 -12.66 6.31 -2.26
C ASN A 100 -13.62 5.69 -1.24
N ARG A 101 -13.14 4.89 -0.28
CA ARG A 101 -13.94 4.34 0.82
C ARG A 101 -14.48 5.43 1.74
N ALA A 102 -13.63 6.38 2.15
CA ALA A 102 -14.06 7.53 2.97
C ALA A 102 -15.11 8.41 2.26
N ILE A 103 -15.03 8.56 0.94
CA ILE A 103 -16.05 9.26 0.13
C ILE A 103 -17.38 8.50 0.15
N ARG A 104 -17.36 7.16 0.04
CA ARG A 104 -18.58 6.33 0.07
C ARG A 104 -19.26 6.35 1.43
N GLU A 105 -18.49 6.25 2.52
CA GLU A 105 -19.03 6.33 3.88
C GLU A 105 -19.69 7.68 4.17
N GLN A 106 -19.13 8.77 3.63
CA GLN A 106 -19.68 10.12 3.83
C GLN A 106 -20.75 10.52 2.80
N ALA A 107 -20.91 9.76 1.71
CA ALA A 107 -21.92 9.99 0.68
C ALA A 107 -23.37 10.09 1.19
N PRO A 108 -23.85 9.26 2.14
CA PRO A 108 -25.22 9.39 2.66
C PRO A 108 -25.40 10.61 3.58
N THR A 109 -24.33 11.13 4.17
CA THR A 109 -24.40 12.19 5.20
C THR A 109 -24.27 13.61 4.66
N MET A 110 -23.70 13.79 3.46
CA MET A 110 -23.36 15.12 2.93
C MET A 110 -23.73 15.26 1.46
N SER A 111 -23.96 16.50 1.00
CA SER A 111 -24.14 16.77 -0.43
C SER A 111 -22.85 16.54 -1.23
N LYS A 112 -23.02 16.18 -2.51
CA LYS A 112 -21.90 15.85 -3.42
C LYS A 112 -20.94 17.03 -3.60
N GLU A 113 -21.43 18.26 -3.54
CA GLU A 113 -20.66 19.50 -3.64
C GLU A 113 -19.80 19.73 -2.39
N LYS A 114 -20.31 19.36 -1.21
CA LYS A 114 -19.58 19.50 0.05
C LYS A 114 -18.45 18.46 0.13
N LEU A 115 -18.70 17.24 -0.36
CA LEU A 115 -17.67 16.20 -0.52
C LEU A 115 -16.58 16.65 -1.50
N ALA A 116 -16.94 17.26 -2.63
CA ALA A 116 -15.98 17.75 -3.63
C ALA A 116 -14.98 18.73 -3.02
N ARG A 117 -15.50 19.67 -2.20
CA ARG A 117 -14.67 20.66 -1.50
C ARG A 117 -13.81 20.04 -0.39
N LYS A 118 -14.34 19.04 0.34
CA LYS A 118 -13.61 18.38 1.45
C LYS A 118 -12.45 17.52 0.98
N PHE A 119 -12.65 16.76 -0.09
CA PHE A 119 -11.66 15.84 -0.65
C PHE A 119 -10.85 16.46 -1.80
N SER A 120 -11.09 17.73 -2.16
CA SER A 120 -10.43 18.43 -3.26
C SER A 120 -10.50 17.66 -4.60
N VAL A 121 -11.64 17.05 -4.88
CA VAL A 121 -11.91 16.29 -6.11
C VAL A 121 -13.08 16.87 -6.87
N THR A 122 -13.17 16.57 -8.17
CA THR A 122 -14.29 17.05 -9.00
C THR A 122 -15.58 16.32 -8.69
N LEU A 123 -16.72 16.97 -8.99
CA LEU A 123 -18.04 16.34 -8.93
C LEU A 123 -18.13 15.09 -9.81
N ARG A 124 -17.46 15.09 -10.98
CA ARG A 124 -17.36 13.93 -11.87
C ARG A 124 -16.70 12.75 -11.16
N THR A 125 -15.58 12.98 -10.48
CA THR A 125 -14.86 11.94 -9.73
C THR A 125 -15.72 11.37 -8.60
N ILE A 126 -16.45 12.21 -7.87
CA ILE A 126 -17.37 11.74 -6.81
C ILE A 126 -18.50 10.89 -7.38
N ARG A 127 -19.14 11.34 -8.47
CA ARG A 127 -20.18 10.54 -9.14
C ARG A 127 -19.63 9.18 -9.58
N SER A 128 -18.42 9.15 -10.14
CA SER A 128 -17.77 7.90 -10.52
C SER A 128 -17.54 6.99 -9.32
N ILE A 129 -17.06 7.52 -8.19
CA ILE A 129 -16.73 6.71 -6.99
C ILE A 129 -18.00 6.17 -6.32
N VAL A 130 -19.06 6.98 -6.24
CA VAL A 130 -20.33 6.58 -5.64
C VAL A 130 -21.08 5.56 -6.51
N ASN A 131 -21.03 5.71 -7.83
CA ASN A 131 -21.71 4.79 -8.76
C ASN A 131 -20.89 3.52 -9.06
N SER A 132 -19.57 3.52 -8.82
CA SER A 132 -18.75 2.32 -9.02
C SER A 132 -18.77 1.48 -7.75
N GLU A 133 -19.16 0.21 -7.87
CA GLU A 133 -18.96 -0.77 -6.81
C GLU A 133 -17.46 -1.02 -6.57
N GLU A 134 -17.11 -1.38 -5.34
CA GLU A 134 -15.72 -1.64 -4.93
C GLU A 134 -15.22 -2.94 -5.58
N LYS A 135 -14.75 -2.83 -6.82
CA LYS A 135 -13.95 -3.88 -7.45
C LYS A 135 -12.58 -3.87 -6.79
N LEU A 136 -12.46 -4.55 -5.65
CA LEU A 136 -11.17 -5.06 -5.21
C LEU A 136 -10.70 -5.95 -6.35
N ASN A 137 -9.65 -5.52 -7.06
CA ASN A 137 -9.10 -6.28 -8.16
C ASN A 137 -8.36 -7.46 -7.55
N VAL A 138 -9.12 -8.52 -7.20
CA VAL A 138 -8.55 -9.81 -6.81
C VAL A 138 -7.80 -10.28 -8.04
N GLN A 139 -6.47 -10.19 -7.98
CA GLN A 139 -5.62 -10.73 -9.03
C GLN A 139 -5.68 -12.25 -8.91
N GLU A 140 -6.72 -12.85 -9.49
CA GLU A 140 -6.73 -14.28 -9.74
C GLU A 140 -5.60 -14.57 -10.72
N ASP A 141 -4.67 -15.45 -10.33
CA ASP A 141 -3.62 -15.90 -11.22
C ASP A 141 -4.28 -16.68 -12.37
N PRO A 142 -4.22 -16.20 -13.62
CA PRO A 142 -4.92 -16.84 -14.75
C PRO A 142 -4.37 -18.24 -15.09
N ASN A 143 -3.30 -18.66 -14.43
CA ASN A 143 -2.61 -19.93 -14.69
C ASN A 143 -2.98 -21.05 -13.70
N LEU A 144 -3.83 -20.80 -12.70
CA LEU A 144 -4.23 -21.84 -11.76
C LEU A 144 -5.04 -22.98 -12.43
N ASP A 145 -5.80 -22.64 -13.49
CA ASP A 145 -6.64 -23.59 -14.23
C ASP A 145 -5.85 -24.54 -15.15
N LEU A 146 -4.56 -24.27 -15.44
CA LEU A 146 -3.81 -25.04 -16.44
C LEU A 146 -3.24 -26.37 -15.91
N PHE A 147 -3.23 -26.59 -14.60
CA PHE A 147 -2.68 -27.78 -13.94
C PHE A 147 -3.74 -28.61 -13.22
N SER A 148 -5.02 -28.35 -13.53
CA SER A 148 -6.16 -29.10 -13.01
C SER A 148 -6.60 -30.16 -14.03
N ASP A 149 -5.69 -31.05 -14.43
CA ASP A 149 -5.98 -32.28 -15.19
C ASP A 149 -5.16 -33.45 -14.63
#